data_AF-A0A6G1WFB3-F1
#
_entry.id   AF-A0A6G1WFB3-F1
#
_cell.length_a   1.000
_cell.length_b   1.000
_cell.length_c   1.000
_cell.angle_alpha   90.00
_cell.angle_beta   90.00
_cell.angle_gamma   90.00
#
_symmetry.space_group_name_H-M   'P 1'
#
loop_
_entity.id
_entity.type
_entity.pdbx_description
1 polymer ?
#
loop_
_entity_poly.entity_id
_entity_poly.type
_entity_poly.pdbx_seq_one_letter_code
_entity_poly.pdbx_strand_id
1 'polypeptide(L)'
;MHKVIFDTDPGVDDAMALLFLHRHPAIDLVGITTVFGNASIETTTRNALFLKQAWNIPAPVAKGSGETLDPDRPHVGWPTGIHGDDGLGNIGVPAEIDLPLDPRCAHRFIIDTVRANPGDVTLVAVGRMTNLARALRADPEIARLVRSVVIMGGAFDVTGNITPAAEANIHGDPEAADAVMTAPWPVAVIGLDVTTKTVMSRAMLSDIAERGGRPARLLSDISQFYIDFYEHHVDDGMIVHDSCACVYVVAPELFQTRGGAVRVICGGIADGQTLQKPDGRLFPPNAWDDFPSQQTCVGIDADAVLKLIGDTLANGS
;
A
#
# COMPACT_ATOMS: atom_id res chain seq x y z
N MET A 1 -10.30 -12.60 13.02
CA MET A 1 -10.52 -11.48 12.10
C MET A 1 -9.39 -10.49 12.34
N HIS A 2 -8.74 -9.99 11.29
CA HIS A 2 -7.63 -9.05 11.35
C HIS A 2 -8.18 -7.63 11.34
N LYS A 3 -7.91 -6.86 12.39
CA LYS A 3 -8.31 -5.46 12.47
C LYS A 3 -7.35 -4.61 11.66
N VAL A 4 -7.82 -4.01 10.58
CA VAL A 4 -6.98 -3.33 9.58
C VAL A 4 -7.31 -1.85 9.49
N ILE A 5 -6.27 -1.01 9.56
CA ILE A 5 -6.30 0.35 8.98
C ILE A 5 -5.56 0.27 7.64
N PHE A 6 -6.20 0.72 6.58
CA PHE A 6 -5.64 0.77 5.23
C PHE A 6 -5.18 2.20 4.91
N ASP A 7 -3.87 2.41 4.82
CA ASP A 7 -3.23 3.68 4.46
C ASP A 7 -2.84 3.66 2.97
N THR A 8 -3.48 4.50 2.19
CA THR A 8 -3.58 4.36 0.72
C THR A 8 -3.59 5.73 0.05
N ASP A 9 -3.22 5.80 -1.22
CA ASP A 9 -3.28 6.98 -2.06
C ASP A 9 -4.09 6.66 -3.33
N PRO A 10 -5.42 6.40 -3.20
CA PRO A 10 -6.16 5.59 -4.15
C PRO A 10 -5.90 5.86 -5.64
N GLY A 11 -5.05 5.00 -6.17
CA GLY A 11 -4.83 4.64 -7.56
C GLY A 11 -5.68 3.44 -7.98
N VAL A 12 -5.26 2.78 -9.06
CA VAL A 12 -6.04 1.70 -9.69
C VAL A 12 -5.86 0.38 -8.95
N ASP A 13 -4.62 0.06 -8.60
CA ASP A 13 -4.23 -1.08 -7.76
C ASP A 13 -4.67 -0.92 -6.30
N ASP A 14 -4.62 0.30 -5.73
CA ASP A 14 -5.20 0.59 -4.41
C ASP A 14 -6.70 0.25 -4.35
N ALA A 15 -7.44 0.57 -5.42
CA ALA A 15 -8.87 0.29 -5.51
C ALA A 15 -9.13 -1.22 -5.43
N MET A 16 -8.31 -2.03 -6.12
CA MET A 16 -8.38 -3.49 -6.01
C MET A 16 -8.11 -3.97 -4.58
N ALA A 17 -7.05 -3.46 -3.96
CA ALA A 17 -6.68 -3.80 -2.60
C ALA A 17 -7.78 -3.45 -1.58
N LEU A 18 -8.39 -2.27 -1.71
CA LEU A 18 -9.50 -1.83 -0.88
C LEU A 18 -10.73 -2.73 -1.04
N LEU A 19 -11.10 -3.10 -2.26
CA LEU A 19 -12.22 -4.02 -2.49
C LEU A 19 -11.93 -5.42 -1.93
N PHE A 20 -10.69 -5.90 -2.05
CA PHE A 20 -10.26 -7.15 -1.43
C PHE A 20 -10.41 -7.10 0.09
N LEU A 21 -9.86 -6.08 0.75
CA LEU A 21 -9.97 -5.91 2.21
C LEU A 21 -11.42 -5.81 2.68
N HIS A 22 -12.27 -5.11 1.92
CA HIS A 22 -13.68 -4.98 2.25
C HIS A 22 -14.44 -6.31 2.14
N ARG A 23 -14.12 -7.15 1.14
CA ARG A 23 -14.82 -8.41 0.87
C ARG A 23 -14.27 -9.61 1.64
N HIS A 24 -13.02 -9.56 2.10
CA HIS A 24 -12.40 -10.73 2.70
C HIS A 24 -12.98 -11.02 4.10
N PRO A 25 -13.54 -12.22 4.37
CA PRO A 25 -14.27 -12.51 5.61
C PRO A 25 -13.39 -12.55 6.86
N ALA A 26 -12.07 -12.66 6.69
CA ALA A 26 -11.12 -12.59 7.80
C ALA A 26 -10.69 -11.15 8.14
N ILE A 27 -11.11 -10.12 7.38
CA ILE A 27 -10.70 -8.73 7.62
C ILE A 27 -11.82 -7.95 8.33
N ASP A 28 -11.42 -7.16 9.32
CA ASP A 28 -12.22 -6.12 9.97
C ASP A 28 -11.58 -4.77 9.58
N LEU A 29 -12.07 -4.17 8.48
CA LEU A 29 -11.57 -2.89 7.99
C LEU A 29 -12.12 -1.76 8.86
N VAL A 30 -11.31 -1.28 9.81
CA VAL A 30 -11.74 -0.30 10.82
C VAL A 30 -11.47 1.15 10.43
N GLY A 31 -10.71 1.38 9.37
CA GLY A 31 -10.48 2.72 8.84
C GLY A 31 -9.68 2.73 7.55
N ILE A 32 -9.89 3.79 6.77
CA ILE A 32 -9.12 4.11 5.56
C ILE A 32 -8.44 5.46 5.83
N THR A 33 -7.14 5.53 5.68
CA THR A 33 -6.39 6.78 5.75
C THR A 33 -5.83 7.12 4.37
N THR A 34 -5.97 8.36 3.94
CA THR A 34 -5.50 8.78 2.61
C THR A 34 -4.19 9.56 2.69
N VAL A 35 -3.33 9.36 1.69
CA VAL A 35 -2.08 10.10 1.51
C VAL A 35 -1.95 10.55 0.04
N PHE A 36 -1.04 11.47 -0.22
CA PHE A 36 -0.64 11.83 -1.59
C PHE A 36 0.30 10.77 -2.18
N GLY A 37 0.30 10.64 -3.49
CA GLY A 37 1.23 9.76 -4.20
C GLY A 37 0.86 9.57 -5.65
N ASN A 38 -0.07 8.67 -5.95
CA ASN A 38 -0.64 8.46 -7.27
C ASN A 38 -1.38 9.70 -7.78
N ALA A 39 -1.89 10.53 -6.86
CA ALA A 39 -2.38 11.87 -7.12
C ALA A 39 -2.21 12.79 -5.90
N SER A 40 -2.68 14.03 -6.01
CA SER A 40 -2.75 14.96 -4.87
C SER A 40 -3.63 14.40 -3.75
N ILE A 41 -3.40 14.83 -2.50
CA ILE A 41 -4.23 14.40 -1.35
C ILE A 41 -5.72 14.69 -1.53
N GLU A 42 -6.09 15.77 -2.24
CA GLU A 42 -7.50 16.07 -2.52
C GLU A 42 -8.10 15.01 -3.45
N THR A 43 -7.38 14.66 -4.51
CA THR A 43 -7.78 13.63 -5.46
C THR A 43 -7.87 12.25 -4.80
N THR A 44 -6.84 11.83 -4.05
CA THR A 44 -6.81 10.51 -3.40
C THR A 44 -7.87 10.40 -2.32
N THR A 45 -8.16 11.48 -1.58
CA THR A 45 -9.25 11.53 -0.60
C THR A 45 -10.63 11.42 -1.27
N ARG A 46 -10.85 12.17 -2.34
CA ARG A 46 -12.07 12.09 -3.15
C ARG A 46 -12.26 10.68 -3.72
N ASN A 47 -11.20 10.05 -4.21
CA ASN A 47 -11.20 8.69 -4.74
C ASN A 47 -11.59 7.69 -3.65
N ALA A 48 -11.00 7.78 -2.44
CA ALA A 48 -11.40 6.94 -1.30
C ALA A 48 -12.89 7.07 -0.97
N LEU A 49 -13.43 8.30 -0.94
CA LEU A 49 -14.85 8.54 -0.68
C LEU A 49 -15.75 7.99 -1.79
N PHE A 50 -15.35 8.16 -3.06
CA PHE A 50 -16.06 7.59 -4.20
C PHE A 50 -16.14 6.07 -4.11
N LEU A 51 -15.02 5.39 -3.88
CA LEU A 51 -14.95 3.94 -3.75
C LEU A 51 -15.74 3.46 -2.53
N LYS A 52 -15.62 4.16 -1.38
CA LYS A 52 -16.44 3.91 -0.18
C LYS A 52 -17.93 3.95 -0.51
N GLN A 53 -18.39 4.98 -1.22
CA GLN A 53 -19.79 5.12 -1.62
C GLN A 53 -20.21 3.99 -2.57
N ALA A 54 -19.44 3.75 -3.63
CA ALA A 54 -19.75 2.79 -4.67
C ALA A 54 -19.82 1.34 -4.15
N TRP A 55 -18.99 1.03 -3.16
CA TRP A 55 -18.89 -0.31 -2.58
C TRP A 55 -19.59 -0.44 -1.22
N ASN A 56 -20.26 0.61 -0.73
CA ASN A 56 -20.92 0.66 0.58
C ASN A 56 -20.00 0.28 1.75
N ILE A 57 -18.76 0.73 1.71
CA ILE A 57 -17.77 0.42 2.76
C ILE A 57 -18.15 1.16 4.04
N PRO A 58 -18.32 0.49 5.19
CA PRO A 58 -18.69 1.16 6.44
C PRO A 58 -17.53 1.94 7.06
N ALA A 59 -16.29 1.50 6.86
CA ALA A 59 -15.07 2.06 7.45
C ALA A 59 -14.94 3.58 7.23
N PRO A 60 -14.62 4.39 8.26
CA PRO A 60 -14.42 5.83 8.10
C PRO A 60 -13.21 6.13 7.21
N VAL A 61 -13.25 7.28 6.52
CA VAL A 61 -12.09 7.81 5.77
C VAL A 61 -11.52 9.01 6.51
N ALA A 62 -10.24 8.97 6.87
CA ALA A 62 -9.53 10.08 7.49
C ALA A 62 -8.46 10.63 6.53
N LYS A 63 -8.57 11.92 6.20
CA LYS A 63 -7.64 12.60 5.30
C LYS A 63 -6.27 12.79 5.95
N GLY A 64 -5.21 12.42 5.24
CA GLY A 64 -3.83 12.52 5.72
C GLY A 64 -3.00 13.61 5.08
N SER A 65 -1.71 13.33 4.90
CA SER A 65 -0.74 14.30 4.40
C SER A 65 -0.88 14.56 2.91
N GLY A 66 -0.66 15.82 2.50
CA GLY A 66 -0.48 16.23 1.10
C GLY A 66 0.96 16.53 0.71
N GLU A 67 1.89 16.38 1.64
CA GLU A 67 3.29 16.76 1.53
C GLU A 67 4.17 15.71 2.19
N THR A 68 5.42 15.61 1.76
CA THR A 68 6.46 14.74 2.33
C THR A 68 6.74 15.04 3.80
N LEU A 69 7.45 14.14 4.47
CA LEU A 69 7.89 14.35 5.84
C LEU A 69 8.94 15.46 5.94
N ASP A 70 9.89 15.49 5.00
CA ASP A 70 10.82 16.59 4.77
C ASP A 70 10.14 17.65 3.86
N PRO A 71 9.87 18.87 4.37
CA PRO A 71 9.22 19.93 3.59
C PRO A 71 10.13 20.53 2.50
N ASP A 72 11.44 20.29 2.55
CA ASP A 72 12.38 20.85 1.58
C ASP A 72 12.49 20.00 0.30
N ARG A 73 11.82 18.84 0.26
CA ARG A 73 11.78 17.98 -0.93
C ARG A 73 11.07 18.67 -2.10
N PRO A 74 11.62 18.58 -3.32
CA PRO A 74 10.94 19.12 -4.49
C PRO A 74 9.67 18.31 -4.79
N HIS A 75 8.60 19.03 -5.11
CA HIS A 75 7.38 18.39 -5.60
C HIS A 75 7.64 17.70 -6.94
N VAL A 76 7.45 16.38 -6.97
CA VAL A 76 7.44 15.59 -8.21
C VAL A 76 6.00 15.50 -8.71
N GLY A 77 5.79 15.69 -10.02
CA GLY A 77 4.45 15.59 -10.62
C GLY A 77 3.78 14.23 -10.36
N TRP A 78 2.46 14.18 -10.51
CA TRP A 78 1.68 12.96 -10.33
C TRP A 78 1.85 12.02 -11.53
N PRO A 79 1.86 10.68 -11.32
CA PRO A 79 1.98 9.69 -12.39
C PRO A 79 0.66 9.52 -13.19
N THR A 80 0.16 10.60 -13.79
CA THR A 80 -1.13 10.58 -14.51
C THR A 80 -1.13 9.67 -15.74
N GLY A 81 0.04 9.37 -16.30
CA GLY A 81 0.21 8.36 -17.36
C GLY A 81 -0.01 6.91 -16.90
N ILE A 82 -0.09 6.66 -15.58
CA ILE A 82 -0.30 5.34 -14.98
C ILE A 82 -1.72 5.26 -14.39
N HIS A 83 -2.12 6.28 -13.63
CA HIS A 83 -3.39 6.26 -12.87
C HIS A 83 -4.49 7.14 -13.47
N GLY A 84 -4.23 7.85 -14.56
CA GLY A 84 -5.12 8.86 -15.13
C GLY A 84 -5.01 10.21 -14.42
N ASP A 85 -5.64 11.23 -15.00
CA ASP A 85 -5.66 12.59 -14.43
C ASP A 85 -6.52 12.67 -13.16
N ASP A 86 -7.51 11.78 -13.05
CA ASP A 86 -8.39 11.67 -11.88
C ASP A 86 -7.90 10.64 -10.83
N GLY A 87 -6.78 9.96 -11.10
CA GLY A 87 -6.19 8.92 -10.26
C GLY A 87 -6.94 7.58 -10.25
N LEU A 88 -8.05 7.43 -11.00
CA LEU A 88 -8.83 6.18 -11.09
C LEU A 88 -9.12 5.79 -12.54
N GLY A 89 -8.13 5.97 -13.43
CA GLY A 89 -8.21 5.51 -14.81
C GLY A 89 -9.15 6.34 -15.69
N ASN A 90 -9.45 7.58 -15.31
CA ASN A 90 -10.29 8.52 -16.06
C ASN A 90 -11.72 8.01 -16.31
N ILE A 91 -12.29 7.26 -15.37
CA ILE A 91 -13.64 6.70 -15.49
C ILE A 91 -14.77 7.72 -15.27
N GLY A 92 -14.43 9.00 -15.11
CA GLY A 92 -15.40 10.07 -14.88
C GLY A 92 -15.85 10.17 -13.43
N VAL A 93 -14.93 9.99 -12.48
CA VAL A 93 -15.22 10.14 -11.05
C VAL A 93 -15.72 11.58 -10.78
N PRO A 94 -16.84 11.77 -10.06
CA PRO A 94 -17.39 13.09 -9.76
C PRO A 94 -16.37 14.00 -9.07
N ALA A 95 -16.44 15.32 -9.32
CA ALA A 95 -15.54 16.29 -8.71
C ALA A 95 -15.72 16.37 -7.17
N GLU A 96 -16.94 16.18 -6.70
CA GLU A 96 -17.30 16.22 -5.28
C GLU A 96 -18.05 14.94 -4.90
N ILE A 97 -17.77 14.42 -3.70
CA ILE A 97 -18.46 13.27 -3.10
C ILE A 97 -19.09 13.75 -1.80
N ASP A 98 -20.41 13.69 -1.71
CA ASP A 98 -21.18 14.10 -0.53
C ASP A 98 -21.15 12.99 0.55
N LEU A 99 -19.97 12.78 1.13
CA LEU A 99 -19.76 11.91 2.28
C LEU A 99 -18.86 12.59 3.31
N PRO A 100 -19.17 12.48 4.61
CA PRO A 100 -18.33 13.07 5.63
C PRO A 100 -17.02 12.29 5.79
N LEU A 101 -15.94 13.03 6.00
CA LEU A 101 -14.68 12.48 6.51
C LEU A 101 -14.76 12.27 8.02
N ASP A 102 -13.90 11.39 8.54
CA ASP A 102 -13.58 11.41 9.96
C ASP A 102 -12.99 12.80 10.31
N PRO A 103 -13.40 13.42 11.42
CA PRO A 103 -12.91 14.76 11.80
C PRO A 103 -11.42 14.77 12.16
N ARG A 104 -10.82 13.60 12.45
CA ARG A 104 -9.39 13.49 12.74
C ARG A 104 -8.61 13.39 11.43
N CYS A 105 -7.44 14.02 11.39
CA CYS A 105 -6.47 13.74 10.34
C CYS A 105 -5.87 12.33 10.51
N ALA A 106 -5.39 11.74 9.41
CA ALA A 106 -4.97 10.34 9.34
C ALA A 106 -4.04 9.90 10.48
N HIS A 107 -2.96 10.63 10.76
CA HIS A 107 -2.02 10.23 11.82
C HIS A 107 -2.65 10.24 13.22
N ARG A 108 -3.61 11.15 13.50
CA ARG A 108 -4.37 11.15 14.77
C ARG A 108 -5.38 10.01 14.79
N PHE A 109 -6.06 9.76 13.68
CA PHE A 109 -6.94 8.60 13.53
C PHE A 109 -6.20 7.29 13.83
N ILE A 110 -4.99 7.11 13.28
CA ILE A 110 -4.13 5.94 13.52
C ILE A 110 -3.80 5.83 15.01
N ILE A 111 -3.27 6.89 15.63
CA ILE A 111 -2.89 6.89 17.05
C ILE A 111 -4.08 6.49 17.94
N ASP A 112 -5.21 7.17 17.78
CA ASP A 112 -6.39 6.95 18.62
C ASP A 112 -6.94 5.53 18.45
N THR A 113 -6.99 5.03 17.22
CA THR A 113 -7.52 3.69 16.91
C THR A 113 -6.61 2.59 17.46
N VAL A 114 -5.28 2.73 17.30
CA VAL A 114 -4.29 1.81 17.86
C VAL A 114 -4.33 1.82 19.39
N ARG A 115 -4.40 2.99 20.02
CA ARG A 115 -4.47 3.08 21.50
C ARG A 115 -5.74 2.48 22.07
N ALA A 116 -6.85 2.59 21.35
CA ALA A 116 -8.11 1.95 21.74
C ALA A 116 -8.09 0.42 21.56
N ASN A 117 -7.14 -0.13 20.79
CA ASN A 117 -7.05 -1.54 20.43
C ASN A 117 -5.59 -2.05 20.47
N PRO A 118 -4.90 -1.96 21.62
CA PRO A 118 -3.47 -2.25 21.72
C PRO A 118 -3.19 -3.74 21.42
N GLY A 119 -2.26 -3.99 20.50
CA GLY A 119 -1.85 -5.33 20.06
C GLY A 119 -2.72 -5.94 18.97
N ASP A 120 -3.82 -5.28 18.56
CA ASP A 120 -4.80 -5.86 17.64
C ASP A 120 -4.74 -5.27 16.22
N VAL A 121 -4.38 -3.99 16.08
CA VAL A 121 -4.43 -3.27 14.79
C VAL A 121 -3.22 -3.58 13.93
N THR A 122 -3.47 -4.08 12.72
CA THR A 122 -2.50 -4.15 11.63
C THR A 122 -2.65 -2.93 10.74
N LEU A 123 -1.54 -2.21 10.50
CA LEU A 123 -1.48 -1.11 9.54
C LEU A 123 -1.05 -1.68 8.19
N VAL A 124 -1.88 -1.57 7.17
CA VAL A 124 -1.52 -1.93 5.79
C VAL A 124 -1.28 -0.63 5.04
N ALA A 125 -0.02 -0.32 4.77
CA ALA A 125 0.40 0.90 4.08
C ALA A 125 0.81 0.57 2.64
N VAL A 126 0.03 1.04 1.69
CA VAL A 126 0.27 0.83 0.25
C VAL A 126 0.52 2.13 -0.52
N GLY A 127 0.45 3.27 0.17
CA GLY A 127 0.95 4.55 -0.33
C GLY A 127 2.22 5.00 0.39
N ARG A 128 2.58 6.28 0.19
CA ARG A 128 3.70 6.91 0.89
C ARG A 128 3.49 6.89 2.40
N MET A 129 4.46 6.37 3.17
CA MET A 129 4.33 6.12 4.61
C MET A 129 4.35 7.39 5.49
N THR A 130 4.09 8.57 4.92
CA THR A 130 4.11 9.86 5.61
C THR A 130 3.13 9.91 6.77
N ASN A 131 1.93 9.32 6.62
CA ASN A 131 0.93 9.28 7.70
C ASN A 131 1.45 8.49 8.90
N LEU A 132 2.06 7.32 8.65
CA LEU A 132 2.64 6.46 9.69
C LEU A 132 3.85 7.13 10.35
N ALA A 133 4.75 7.75 9.58
CA ALA A 133 5.89 8.48 10.13
C ALA A 133 5.44 9.69 10.98
N ARG A 134 4.40 10.41 10.56
CA ARG A 134 3.79 11.49 11.36
C ARG A 134 3.14 10.95 12.64
N ALA A 135 2.53 9.76 12.59
CA ALA A 135 1.98 9.10 13.76
C ALA A 135 3.09 8.73 14.77
N LEU A 136 4.18 8.11 14.30
CA LEU A 136 5.36 7.81 15.11
C LEU A 136 5.97 9.07 15.74
N ARG A 137 6.12 10.15 14.96
CA ARG A 137 6.68 11.41 15.47
C ARG A 137 5.79 12.04 16.55
N ALA A 138 4.47 11.96 16.39
CA ALA A 138 3.53 12.52 17.34
C ALA A 138 3.38 11.66 18.59
N ASP A 139 3.55 10.34 18.48
CA ASP A 139 3.41 9.40 19.58
C ASP A 139 4.27 8.13 19.36
N PRO A 140 5.56 8.16 19.75
CA PRO A 140 6.48 7.05 19.48
C PRO A 140 6.09 5.71 20.14
N GLU A 141 5.34 5.75 21.25
CA GLU A 141 4.94 4.54 21.97
C GLU A 141 3.87 3.74 21.21
N ILE A 142 3.21 4.30 20.18
CA ILE A 142 2.29 3.51 19.35
C ILE A 142 2.97 2.33 18.68
N ALA A 143 4.29 2.40 18.43
CA ALA A 143 5.05 1.31 17.83
C ALA A 143 4.93 0.01 18.65
N ARG A 144 4.82 0.11 19.98
CA ARG A 144 4.63 -1.04 20.87
C ARG A 144 3.19 -1.56 20.94
N LEU A 145 2.24 -0.79 20.41
CA LEU A 145 0.81 -1.08 20.46
C LEU A 145 0.26 -1.56 19.12
N VAL A 146 0.97 -1.33 18.01
CA VAL A 146 0.61 -1.87 16.70
C VAL A 146 0.90 -3.36 16.67
N ARG A 147 -0.03 -4.16 16.14
CA ARG A 147 0.16 -5.61 15.95
C ARG A 147 1.27 -5.88 14.94
N SER A 148 1.18 -5.23 13.79
CA SER A 148 2.13 -5.30 12.68
C SER A 148 1.90 -4.17 11.69
N VAL A 149 2.94 -3.81 10.95
CA VAL A 149 2.87 -2.95 9.77
C VAL A 149 3.19 -3.80 8.54
N VAL A 150 2.32 -3.78 7.53
CA VAL A 150 2.54 -4.45 6.24
C VAL A 150 2.64 -3.35 5.19
N ILE A 151 3.76 -3.31 4.49
CA ILE A 151 4.09 -2.26 3.53
C ILE A 151 4.08 -2.86 2.13
N MET A 152 3.34 -2.26 1.18
CA MET A 152 3.65 -2.42 -0.24
C MET A 152 4.69 -1.36 -0.60
N GLY A 153 5.87 -1.80 -1.01
CA GLY A 153 6.92 -0.89 -1.45
C GLY A 153 8.33 -1.45 -1.32
N GLY A 154 9.27 -0.77 -1.95
CA GLY A 154 10.69 -1.13 -1.96
C GLY A 154 11.08 -2.13 -3.03
N ALA A 155 12.39 -2.21 -3.28
CA ALA A 155 13.05 -3.11 -4.20
C ALA A 155 14.43 -3.46 -3.62
N PHE A 156 14.63 -4.71 -3.21
CA PHE A 156 15.83 -5.11 -2.45
C PHE A 156 16.87 -5.79 -3.33
N ASP A 157 16.45 -6.82 -4.08
CA ASP A 157 17.29 -7.64 -4.93
C ASP A 157 16.92 -7.46 -6.43
N VAL A 158 16.10 -6.44 -6.74
CA VAL A 158 15.62 -6.09 -8.09
C VAL A 158 15.73 -4.58 -8.35
N THR A 159 15.52 -4.15 -9.60
CA THR A 159 15.46 -2.73 -9.97
C THR A 159 14.18 -2.07 -9.48
N GLY A 160 14.24 -0.76 -9.22
CA GLY A 160 13.07 0.06 -8.95
C GLY A 160 12.16 0.27 -10.17
N ASN A 161 10.98 0.88 -9.94
CA ASN A 161 9.98 1.18 -10.97
C ASN A 161 9.86 2.68 -11.31
N ILE A 162 10.31 3.59 -10.42
CA ILE A 162 10.35 5.03 -10.70
C ILE A 162 11.77 5.50 -11.06
N THR A 163 12.78 4.88 -10.46
CA THR A 163 14.18 5.00 -10.85
C THR A 163 14.81 3.61 -10.85
N PRO A 164 16.00 3.40 -11.45
CA PRO A 164 16.68 2.11 -11.36
C PRO A 164 16.93 1.65 -9.91
N ALA A 165 16.98 2.58 -8.95
CA ALA A 165 17.33 2.31 -7.55
C ALA A 165 16.12 2.19 -6.62
N ALA A 166 14.97 2.75 -6.97
CA ALA A 166 13.89 2.95 -6.01
C ALA A 166 12.50 2.63 -6.56
N GLU A 167 11.68 2.12 -5.65
CA GLU A 167 10.24 1.92 -5.84
C GLU A 167 9.48 3.22 -5.51
N ALA A 168 8.37 3.47 -6.20
CA ALA A 168 7.59 4.70 -6.18
C ALA A 168 7.14 5.18 -4.79
N ASN A 169 6.58 4.31 -3.94
CA ASN A 169 6.12 4.67 -2.60
C ASN A 169 7.28 5.05 -1.69
N ILE A 170 8.38 4.28 -1.73
CA ILE A 170 9.59 4.61 -0.95
C ILE A 170 10.22 5.90 -1.45
N HIS A 171 10.43 6.05 -2.76
CA HIS A 171 10.98 7.26 -3.37
C HIS A 171 10.08 8.49 -3.13
N GLY A 172 8.78 8.28 -2.99
CA GLY A 172 7.80 9.33 -2.76
C GLY A 172 7.97 10.05 -1.41
N ASP A 173 8.46 9.36 -0.38
CA ASP A 173 8.84 9.94 0.92
C ASP A 173 9.88 9.03 1.65
N PRO A 174 11.15 9.06 1.22
CA PRO A 174 12.21 8.18 1.73
C PRO A 174 12.47 8.36 3.23
N GLU A 175 12.37 9.57 3.77
CA GLU A 175 12.54 9.85 5.20
C GLU A 175 11.41 9.21 6.01
N ALA A 176 10.16 9.28 5.52
CA ALA A 176 9.06 8.57 6.14
C ALA A 176 9.27 7.05 6.09
N ALA A 177 9.73 6.53 4.96
CA ALA A 177 10.02 5.11 4.80
C ALA A 177 11.12 4.62 5.75
N ASP A 178 12.25 5.33 5.86
CA ASP A 178 13.34 5.00 6.79
C ASP A 178 12.82 5.04 8.24
N ALA A 179 12.08 6.08 8.60
CA ALA A 179 11.51 6.22 9.94
C ALA A 179 10.54 5.07 10.29
N VAL A 180 9.69 4.65 9.35
CA VAL A 180 8.77 3.53 9.54
C VAL A 180 9.51 2.20 9.64
N MET A 181 10.47 1.93 8.76
CA MET A 181 11.16 0.63 8.72
C MET A 181 12.14 0.44 9.89
N THR A 182 12.65 1.52 10.46
CA THR A 182 13.57 1.51 11.61
C THR A 182 12.88 1.57 12.98
N ALA A 183 11.58 1.88 13.02
CA ALA A 183 10.81 1.98 14.26
C ALA A 183 10.62 0.60 14.94
N PRO A 184 10.48 0.56 16.29
CA PRO A 184 10.42 -0.69 17.06
C PRO A 184 9.03 -1.36 17.03
N TRP A 185 8.47 -1.55 15.83
CA TRP A 185 7.28 -2.36 15.56
C TRP A 185 7.59 -3.48 14.55
N PRO A 186 6.77 -4.54 14.48
CA PRO A 186 6.95 -5.60 13.47
C PRO A 186 6.57 -5.10 12.08
N VAL A 187 7.51 -5.12 11.12
CA VAL A 187 7.27 -4.75 9.72
C VAL A 187 7.43 -5.97 8.80
N ALA A 188 6.51 -6.11 7.85
CA ALA A 188 6.65 -6.94 6.66
C ALA A 188 6.63 -6.05 5.40
N VAL A 189 7.63 -6.19 4.54
CA VAL A 189 7.80 -5.39 3.32
C VAL A 189 7.55 -6.28 2.11
N ILE A 190 6.53 -5.92 1.34
CA ILE A 190 6.06 -6.62 0.14
C ILE A 190 6.48 -5.77 -1.06
N GLY A 191 7.75 -5.92 -1.44
CA GLY A 191 8.38 -5.12 -2.48
C GLY A 191 8.28 -5.70 -3.89
N LEU A 192 8.87 -4.99 -4.85
CA LEU A 192 8.91 -5.36 -6.26
C LEU A 192 9.54 -6.75 -6.50
N ASP A 193 10.40 -7.21 -5.59
CA ASP A 193 10.98 -8.55 -5.55
C ASP A 193 9.94 -9.68 -5.69
N VAL A 194 8.72 -9.43 -5.21
CA VAL A 194 7.62 -10.40 -5.25
C VAL A 194 6.40 -9.89 -6.01
N THR A 195 6.03 -8.61 -5.89
CA THR A 195 4.77 -8.12 -6.50
C THR A 195 4.82 -8.15 -8.02
N THR A 196 5.99 -7.99 -8.64
CA THR A 196 6.12 -8.02 -10.11
C THR A 196 5.81 -9.39 -10.71
N LYS A 197 5.68 -10.44 -9.89
CA LYS A 197 5.35 -11.80 -10.29
C LYS A 197 3.83 -12.05 -10.35
N THR A 198 3.00 -11.16 -9.81
CA THR A 198 1.54 -11.30 -9.78
C THR A 198 0.90 -10.50 -10.90
N VAL A 199 0.92 -11.07 -12.10
CA VAL A 199 0.28 -10.49 -13.29
C VAL A 199 -1.16 -11.00 -13.38
N MET A 200 -2.13 -10.13 -13.14
CA MET A 200 -3.55 -10.40 -13.35
C MET A 200 -3.89 -10.21 -14.82
N SER A 201 -4.20 -11.30 -15.52
CA SER A 201 -4.56 -11.27 -16.94
C SER A 201 -5.90 -10.57 -17.20
N ARG A 202 -6.09 -10.07 -18.42
CA ARG A 202 -7.37 -9.50 -18.87
C ARG A 202 -8.51 -10.51 -18.71
N ALA A 203 -8.23 -11.78 -19.00
CA ALA A 203 -9.21 -12.87 -18.84
C ALA A 203 -9.62 -13.10 -17.38
N MET A 204 -8.67 -13.08 -16.44
CA MET A 204 -8.96 -13.21 -15.01
C MET A 204 -9.82 -12.04 -14.51
N LEU A 205 -9.47 -10.81 -14.89
CA LEU A 205 -10.25 -9.63 -14.52
C LEU A 205 -11.68 -9.67 -15.08
N SER A 206 -11.85 -10.17 -16.32
CA SER A 206 -13.17 -10.37 -16.92
C SER A 206 -14.02 -11.38 -16.14
N ASP A 207 -13.45 -12.53 -15.74
CA ASP A 207 -14.16 -13.52 -14.90
C ASP A 207 -14.59 -12.91 -13.55
N ILE A 208 -13.70 -12.15 -12.91
CA ILE A 208 -13.98 -11.43 -11.67
C ILE A 208 -15.14 -10.44 -11.87
N ALA A 209 -15.16 -9.67 -12.97
CA ALA A 209 -16.20 -8.70 -13.27
C ALA A 209 -17.57 -9.35 -13.55
N GLU A 210 -17.59 -10.49 -14.22
CA GLU A 210 -18.81 -11.26 -14.48
C GLU A 210 -19.42 -11.81 -13.19
N ARG A 211 -18.59 -12.42 -12.33
CA ARG A 211 -19.03 -13.09 -11.10
C ARG A 211 -19.25 -12.13 -9.92
N GLY A 212 -18.36 -11.15 -9.75
CA GLY A 212 -18.30 -10.25 -8.59
C GLY A 212 -19.28 -9.07 -8.61
N GLY A 213 -20.19 -9.04 -9.59
CA GLY A 213 -21.30 -8.09 -9.66
C GLY A 213 -20.89 -6.64 -9.96
N ARG A 214 -21.73 -5.68 -9.56
CA ARG A 214 -21.52 -4.25 -9.83
C ARG A 214 -20.17 -3.73 -9.28
N PRO A 215 -19.76 -4.03 -8.03
CA PRO A 215 -18.47 -3.58 -7.52
C PRO A 215 -17.27 -4.07 -8.34
N ALA A 216 -17.28 -5.34 -8.77
CA ALA A 216 -16.19 -5.91 -9.56
C ALA A 216 -16.16 -5.38 -11.00
N ARG A 217 -17.32 -5.07 -11.60
CA ARG A 217 -17.38 -4.38 -12.89
C ARG A 217 -16.78 -2.98 -12.82
N LEU A 218 -17.12 -2.21 -11.79
CA LEU A 218 -16.51 -0.90 -11.57
C LEU A 218 -14.98 -1.03 -11.40
N LEU A 219 -14.51 -2.03 -10.65
CA LEU A 219 -13.07 -2.29 -10.53
C LEU A 219 -12.43 -2.60 -11.89
N SER A 220 -13.10 -3.41 -12.72
CA SER A 220 -12.65 -3.70 -14.08
C SER A 220 -12.57 -2.44 -14.94
N ASP A 221 -13.56 -1.55 -14.86
CA ASP A 221 -13.57 -0.28 -15.59
C ASP A 221 -12.39 0.61 -15.18
N ILE A 222 -12.14 0.76 -13.86
CA ILE A 222 -11.00 1.49 -13.30
C ILE A 222 -9.66 0.91 -13.80
N SER A 223 -9.61 -0.41 -13.96
CA SER A 223 -8.40 -1.14 -14.32
C SER A 223 -7.98 -1.00 -15.78
N GLN A 224 -8.87 -0.58 -16.69
CA GLN A 224 -8.56 -0.58 -18.13
C GLN A 224 -7.38 0.34 -18.48
N PHE A 225 -7.36 1.57 -17.93
CA PHE A 225 -6.28 2.53 -18.18
C PHE A 225 -4.92 2.03 -17.67
N TYR A 226 -4.92 1.35 -16.53
CA TYR A 226 -3.71 0.79 -15.93
C TYR A 226 -3.19 -0.40 -16.74
N ILE A 227 -4.08 -1.26 -17.24
CA ILE A 227 -3.69 -2.34 -18.15
C ILE A 227 -3.02 -1.79 -19.41
N ASP A 228 -3.53 -0.69 -19.98
CA ASP A 228 -2.92 -0.06 -21.16
C ASP A 228 -1.48 0.42 -20.88
N PHE A 229 -1.19 0.91 -19.67
CA PHE A 229 0.18 1.23 -19.24
C PHE A 229 1.08 -0.02 -19.17
N TYR A 230 0.53 -1.17 -18.76
CA TYR A 230 1.27 -2.42 -18.62
C TYR A 230 1.51 -3.18 -19.93
N GLU A 231 0.88 -2.81 -21.05
CA GLU A 231 1.07 -3.49 -22.36
C GLU A 231 2.52 -3.51 -22.87
N HIS A 232 3.38 -2.64 -22.34
CA HIS A 232 4.81 -2.60 -22.67
C HIS A 232 5.71 -3.23 -21.59
N HIS A 233 5.13 -3.70 -20.49
CA HIS A 233 5.83 -4.20 -19.31
C HIS A 233 5.54 -5.67 -19.01
N VAL A 234 4.37 -6.17 -19.40
CA VAL A 234 3.96 -7.57 -19.24
C VAL A 234 3.23 -8.06 -20.50
N ASP A 235 3.11 -9.38 -20.66
CA ASP A 235 2.50 -9.99 -21.85
C ASP A 235 0.97 -9.76 -21.93
N ASP A 236 0.26 -9.86 -20.81
CA ASP A 236 -1.20 -9.67 -20.74
C ASP A 236 -1.65 -9.20 -19.35
N GLY A 237 -2.43 -8.11 -19.30
CA GLY A 237 -3.06 -7.60 -18.09
C GLY A 237 -2.20 -6.60 -17.32
N MET A 238 -2.16 -6.72 -15.99
CA MET A 238 -1.51 -5.75 -15.11
C MET A 238 -0.92 -6.40 -13.87
N ILE A 239 0.04 -5.72 -13.24
CA ILE A 239 0.63 -6.18 -11.97
C ILE A 239 -0.23 -5.68 -10.80
N VAL A 240 -0.55 -6.55 -9.83
CA VAL A 240 -1.44 -6.20 -8.69
C VAL A 240 -0.66 -5.99 -7.39
N HIS A 241 0.12 -4.91 -7.35
CA HIS A 241 1.06 -4.56 -6.28
C HIS A 241 0.43 -4.57 -4.87
N ASP A 242 -0.53 -3.68 -4.63
CA ASP A 242 -1.10 -3.43 -3.29
C ASP A 242 -1.91 -4.60 -2.73
N SER A 243 -2.53 -5.36 -3.64
CA SER A 243 -3.30 -6.55 -3.27
C SER A 243 -2.40 -7.64 -2.68
N CYS A 244 -1.11 -7.70 -3.05
CA CYS A 244 -0.15 -8.61 -2.43
C CYS A 244 0.05 -8.32 -0.94
N ALA A 245 0.12 -7.04 -0.56
CA ALA A 245 0.21 -6.64 0.84
C ALA A 245 -1.03 -7.02 1.64
N CYS A 246 -2.21 -6.88 1.04
CA CYS A 246 -3.46 -7.30 1.66
C CYS A 246 -3.55 -8.83 1.81
N VAL A 247 -3.09 -9.59 0.82
CA VAL A 247 -3.03 -11.06 0.88
C VAL A 247 -2.07 -11.53 1.97
N TYR A 248 -0.90 -10.89 2.13
CA TYR A 248 0.05 -11.23 3.20
C TYR A 248 -0.57 -11.19 4.60
N VAL A 249 -1.54 -10.30 4.84
CA VAL A 249 -2.23 -10.21 6.14
C VAL A 249 -2.99 -11.50 6.48
N VAL A 250 -3.58 -12.15 5.48
CA VAL A 250 -4.50 -13.29 5.67
C VAL A 250 -3.89 -14.65 5.31
N ALA A 251 -2.84 -14.65 4.48
CA ALA A 251 -2.17 -15.86 4.01
C ALA A 251 -0.64 -15.64 3.91
N PRO A 252 0.05 -15.32 5.03
CA PRO A 252 1.49 -15.05 5.03
C PRO A 252 2.33 -16.27 4.59
N GLU A 253 1.79 -17.49 4.70
CA GLU A 253 2.42 -18.72 4.24
C GLU A 253 2.63 -18.81 2.72
N LEU A 254 1.93 -17.97 1.94
CA LEU A 254 2.14 -17.85 0.49
C LEU A 254 3.42 -17.06 0.14
N PHE A 255 4.12 -16.54 1.15
CA PHE A 255 5.31 -15.72 0.99
C PHE A 255 6.50 -16.35 1.71
N GLN A 256 7.68 -16.13 1.14
CA GLN A 256 8.95 -16.43 1.78
C GLN A 256 9.59 -15.12 2.21
N THR A 257 10.01 -15.03 3.48
CA THR A 257 10.61 -13.81 4.04
C THR A 257 12.07 -14.00 4.42
N ARG A 258 12.81 -12.89 4.36
CA ARG A 258 14.16 -12.75 4.90
C ARG A 258 14.13 -11.72 6.02
N GLY A 259 14.56 -12.12 7.21
CA GLY A 259 14.74 -11.23 8.36
C GLY A 259 16.02 -10.40 8.26
N GLY A 260 15.97 -9.16 8.74
CA GLY A 260 17.13 -8.28 8.81
C GLY A 260 16.75 -6.82 9.03
N ALA A 261 17.67 -6.04 9.58
CA ALA A 261 17.49 -4.59 9.69
C ALA A 261 17.41 -3.96 8.29
N VAL A 262 16.53 -2.98 8.12
CA VAL A 262 16.32 -2.27 6.84
C VAL A 262 16.65 -0.80 7.00
N ARG A 263 17.26 -0.22 5.95
CA ARG A 263 17.50 1.21 5.80
C ARG A 263 17.03 1.68 4.43
N VAL A 264 16.65 2.95 4.35
CA VAL A 264 16.29 3.64 3.12
C VAL A 264 17.27 4.79 2.88
N ILE A 265 17.81 4.86 1.68
CA ILE A 265 18.67 5.98 1.28
C ILE A 265 17.82 7.24 1.09
N CYS A 266 18.21 8.33 1.76
CA CYS A 266 17.58 9.64 1.64
C CYS A 266 18.54 10.61 0.92
N GLY A 267 18.25 10.90 -0.34
CA GLY A 267 19.00 11.80 -1.22
C GLY A 267 19.99 11.11 -2.16
N GLY A 268 20.53 11.90 -3.10
CA GLY A 268 21.48 11.42 -4.11
C GLY A 268 20.85 10.57 -5.23
N ILE A 269 21.69 9.90 -6.03
CA ILE A 269 21.22 9.12 -7.19
C ILE A 269 20.47 7.83 -6.81
N ALA A 270 20.55 7.42 -5.54
CA ALA A 270 19.92 6.24 -4.98
C ALA A 270 18.82 6.59 -3.97
N ASP A 271 18.30 7.82 -4.04
CA ASP A 271 17.18 8.26 -3.19
C ASP A 271 16.01 7.28 -3.27
N GLY A 272 15.52 6.83 -2.11
CA GLY A 272 14.47 5.81 -2.00
C GLY A 272 14.94 4.35 -2.14
N GLN A 273 16.24 4.08 -2.30
CA GLN A 273 16.74 2.70 -2.35
C GLN A 273 16.57 2.01 -0.99
N THR A 274 15.92 0.84 -0.99
CA THR A 274 15.77 -0.03 0.19
C THR A 274 16.90 -1.04 0.29
N LEU A 275 17.53 -1.11 1.46
CA LEU A 275 18.68 -1.97 1.70
C LEU A 275 18.50 -2.76 3.00
N GLN A 276 18.65 -4.08 2.93
CA GLN A 276 18.57 -4.96 4.09
C GLN A 276 19.95 -5.47 4.50
N LYS A 277 20.24 -5.46 5.79
CA LYS A 277 21.30 -6.27 6.42
C LYS A 277 20.65 -7.56 6.94
N PRO A 278 20.78 -8.72 6.26
CA PRO A 278 20.13 -9.94 6.67
C PRO A 278 20.59 -10.42 8.05
N ASP A 279 19.68 -11.01 8.81
CA ASP A 279 19.99 -11.60 10.11
C ASP A 279 21.10 -12.65 10.00
N GLY A 280 21.97 -12.68 11.00
CA GLY A 280 23.13 -13.58 11.03
C GLY A 280 24.30 -13.18 10.12
N ARG A 281 24.15 -12.15 9.27
CA ARG A 281 25.26 -11.65 8.45
C ARG A 281 26.05 -10.57 9.20
N LEU A 282 27.35 -10.81 9.38
CA LEU A 282 28.23 -9.92 10.13
C LEU A 282 28.92 -8.89 9.23
N PHE A 283 28.98 -7.65 9.70
CA PHE A 283 29.72 -6.53 9.11
C PHE A 283 30.43 -5.74 10.24
N PRO A 284 31.46 -4.93 9.94
CA PRO A 284 31.94 -3.91 10.88
C PRO A 284 30.81 -2.95 11.30
N PRO A 285 30.98 -2.14 12.37
CA PRO A 285 29.96 -1.18 12.79
C PRO A 285 29.43 -0.32 11.63
N ASN A 286 28.12 -0.23 11.49
CA ASN A 286 27.47 0.30 10.29
C ASN A 286 26.08 0.91 10.58
N ALA A 287 25.47 1.49 9.56
CA ALA A 287 24.21 2.22 9.65
C ALA A 287 22.96 1.36 9.91
N TRP A 288 23.07 0.03 9.97
CA TRP A 288 21.97 -0.90 10.28
C TRP A 288 22.06 -1.44 11.72
N ASP A 289 23.08 -1.07 12.48
CA ASP A 289 23.22 -1.52 13.86
C ASP A 289 22.12 -0.92 14.75
N ASP A 290 21.74 -1.65 15.80
CA ASP A 290 20.70 -1.30 16.78
C ASP A 290 19.26 -1.16 16.26
N PHE A 291 19.02 -1.32 14.95
CA PHE A 291 17.68 -1.36 14.38
C PHE A 291 17.04 -2.77 14.45
N PRO A 292 15.71 -2.85 14.61
CA PRO A 292 15.00 -4.13 14.68
C PRO A 292 15.11 -4.92 13.38
N SER A 293 15.04 -6.25 13.49
CA SER A 293 14.91 -7.12 12.32
C SER A 293 13.49 -7.01 11.75
N GLN A 294 13.40 -6.66 10.48
CA GLN A 294 12.16 -6.59 9.70
C GLN A 294 12.11 -7.72 8.68
N GLN A 295 10.90 -8.09 8.26
CA GLN A 295 10.69 -9.13 7.26
C GLN A 295 10.58 -8.52 5.87
N THR A 296 11.47 -8.92 4.95
CA THR A 296 11.37 -8.57 3.53
C THR A 296 10.92 -9.81 2.76
N CYS A 297 9.86 -9.70 1.96
CA CYS A 297 9.42 -10.79 1.11
C CYS A 297 10.38 -10.98 -0.08
N VAL A 298 10.90 -12.20 -0.22
CA VAL A 298 11.86 -12.61 -1.26
C VAL A 298 11.31 -13.69 -2.18
N GLY A 299 10.18 -14.31 -1.81
CA GLY A 299 9.48 -15.31 -2.60
C GLY A 299 7.98 -15.22 -2.41
N ILE A 300 7.23 -15.68 -3.41
CA ILE A 300 5.76 -15.63 -3.46
C ILE A 300 5.25 -16.81 -4.30
N ASP A 301 4.17 -17.44 -3.84
CA ASP A 301 3.33 -18.30 -4.67
C ASP A 301 2.32 -17.43 -5.44
N ALA A 302 2.76 -16.90 -6.58
CA ALA A 302 2.01 -15.90 -7.34
C ALA A 302 0.65 -16.43 -7.81
N ASP A 303 0.58 -17.70 -8.21
CA ASP A 303 -0.67 -18.33 -8.68
C ASP A 303 -1.67 -18.46 -7.54
N ALA A 304 -1.24 -18.91 -6.35
CA ALA A 304 -2.09 -18.99 -5.18
C ALA A 304 -2.58 -17.61 -4.72
N VAL A 305 -1.70 -16.60 -4.76
CA VAL A 305 -2.04 -15.21 -4.43
C VAL A 305 -3.09 -14.66 -5.40
N LEU A 306 -2.87 -14.78 -6.71
CA LEU A 306 -3.82 -14.32 -7.73
C LEU A 306 -5.16 -15.05 -7.62
N LYS A 307 -5.14 -16.36 -7.35
CA LYS A 307 -6.36 -17.14 -7.11
C LYS A 307 -7.13 -16.62 -5.89
N LEU A 308 -6.45 -16.34 -4.77
CA LEU A 308 -7.09 -15.82 -3.57
C LEU A 308 -7.69 -14.42 -3.80
N ILE A 309 -6.97 -13.55 -4.52
CA ILE A 309 -7.49 -12.25 -4.94
C ILE A 309 -8.75 -12.43 -5.78
N GLY A 310 -8.67 -13.24 -6.84
CA GLY A 310 -9.78 -13.48 -7.76
C GLY A 310 -11.01 -14.07 -7.06
N ASP A 311 -10.83 -15.08 -6.21
CA ASP A 311 -11.93 -15.69 -5.45
C ASP A 311 -12.58 -14.69 -4.48
N THR A 312 -11.78 -13.86 -3.80
CA THR A 312 -12.29 -12.86 -2.86
C THR A 312 -13.08 -11.77 -3.59
N LEU A 313 -12.55 -11.29 -4.72
CA LEU A 313 -13.20 -10.27 -5.54
C LEU A 313 -14.42 -10.81 -6.27
N ALA A 314 -14.46 -12.10 -6.63
CA ALA A 314 -15.61 -12.70 -7.31
C ALA A 314 -16.77 -13.05 -6.36
N ASN A 315 -16.50 -13.30 -5.07
CA ASN A 315 -17.48 -13.86 -4.13
C ASN A 315 -18.05 -12.85 -3.11
N GLY A 316 -17.97 -11.54 -3.39
CA GLY A 316 -18.50 -10.51 -2.50
C GLY A 316 -20.03 -10.58 -2.38
N SER A 317 -20.48 -10.89 -1.16
CA SER A 317 -21.88 -10.92 -0.70
C SER A 317 -22.65 -9.62 -0.96
#